data_AF-A0A943Q090-F1
#
_entry.id   AF-A0A943Q090-F1
#
_cell.length_a   1.000
_cell.length_b   1.000
_cell.length_c   1.000
_cell.angle_alpha   90.00
_cell.angle_beta   90.00
_cell.angle_gamma   90.00
#
_symmetry.space_group_name_H-M   'P 1'
#
loop_
_entity.id
_entity.type
_entity.pdbx_description
1 polymer ?
#
loop_
_entity_poly.entity_id
_entity_poly.type
_entity_poly.pdbx_seq_one_letter_code
_entity_poly.pdbx_strand_id
1 'polypeptide(L)'
;MKIKNIAAICKKNKYDVIYERYGESGGVIQYVGDGAAAYPVTGLPKLDKESLLTIFDVPEKDRDNYFVKTLGVPAGISFEDTDETERHVEREGISIIYSGRTLKPIRTTRGLVFIESRYLSPVADVLDVLELYERRTAEGTPYIVAKAGFLLQAVIMPYDVINQQFVESLQDLTRECEFSLSEKERREREARDRFTFTEPEQCSLNVDPDTGEVVEESEVADE
;
A
#
# COMPACT_ATOMS: atom_id res chain seq x y z
N MET A 1 -17.99 -5.02 -3.33
CA MET A 1 -17.24 -5.89 -2.38
C MET A 1 -17.15 -7.30 -2.94
N LYS A 2 -15.96 -7.94 -2.92
CA LYS A 2 -15.75 -9.30 -3.45
C LYS A 2 -15.75 -10.35 -2.34
N ILE A 3 -16.84 -11.08 -2.20
CA ILE A 3 -16.95 -12.17 -1.20
C ILE A 3 -15.88 -13.25 -1.39
N LYS A 4 -15.50 -13.55 -2.64
CA LYS A 4 -14.40 -14.47 -2.95
C LYS A 4 -13.06 -14.04 -2.36
N ASN A 5 -12.79 -12.74 -2.27
CA ASN A 5 -11.56 -12.22 -1.69
C ASN A 5 -11.60 -12.27 -0.17
N ILE A 6 -12.78 -12.05 0.44
CA ILE A 6 -12.98 -12.28 1.88
C ILE A 6 -12.72 -13.75 2.20
N ALA A 7 -13.30 -14.67 1.42
CA ALA A 7 -13.07 -16.10 1.56
C ALA A 7 -11.58 -16.45 1.46
N ALA A 8 -10.86 -15.91 0.47
CA ALA A 8 -9.43 -16.15 0.31
C ALA A 8 -8.60 -15.68 1.54
N ILE A 9 -8.98 -14.54 2.14
CA ILE A 9 -8.34 -14.03 3.37
C ILE A 9 -8.54 -15.01 4.53
N CYS A 10 -9.78 -15.42 4.79
CA CYS A 10 -10.10 -16.21 5.96
C CYS A 10 -9.65 -17.67 5.81
N LYS A 11 -9.75 -18.25 4.61
CA LYS A 11 -9.22 -19.59 4.27
C LYS A 11 -7.71 -19.72 4.51
N LYS A 12 -6.94 -18.65 4.35
CA LYS A 12 -5.48 -18.68 4.58
C LYS A 12 -5.15 -19.02 6.04
N ASN A 13 -5.94 -18.54 6.99
CA ASN A 13 -5.74 -18.77 8.42
C ASN A 13 -6.68 -19.83 9.00
N LYS A 14 -7.68 -20.29 8.22
CA LYS A 14 -8.80 -21.16 8.66
C LYS A 14 -9.49 -20.63 9.91
N TYR A 15 -9.56 -19.30 10.00
CA TYR A 15 -10.13 -18.57 11.13
C TYR A 15 -11.07 -17.52 10.57
N ASP A 16 -12.35 -17.66 10.89
CA ASP A 16 -13.41 -16.80 10.41
C ASP A 16 -14.13 -16.18 11.60
N VAL A 17 -14.43 -14.88 11.50
CA VAL A 17 -15.22 -14.16 12.48
C VAL A 17 -16.39 -13.48 11.78
N ILE A 18 -17.59 -13.75 12.27
CA ILE A 18 -18.82 -13.05 11.94
C ILE A 18 -19.07 -12.05 13.07
N TYR A 19 -18.93 -10.76 12.79
CA TYR A 19 -19.32 -9.70 13.71
C TYR A 19 -20.75 -9.28 13.45
N GLU A 20 -21.57 -9.26 14.49
CA GLU A 20 -22.94 -8.76 14.44
C GLU A 20 -23.01 -7.35 15.05
N ARG A 21 -23.40 -6.38 14.23
CA ARG A 21 -23.72 -5.03 14.66
C ARG A 21 -25.24 -4.87 14.68
N TYR A 22 -25.78 -4.57 15.86
CA TYR A 22 -27.20 -4.37 16.08
C TYR A 22 -27.51 -2.88 15.97
N GLY A 23 -28.35 -2.49 15.01
CA GLY A 23 -28.85 -1.13 14.88
C GLY A 23 -29.97 -0.84 15.89
N GLU A 24 -30.22 0.44 16.14
CA GLU A 24 -31.26 0.91 17.07
C GLU A 24 -32.67 0.43 16.70
N SER A 25 -32.93 0.19 15.41
CA SER A 25 -34.19 -0.32 14.88
C SER A 25 -34.33 -1.85 14.94
N GLY A 26 -33.37 -2.56 15.53
CA GLY A 26 -33.36 -4.03 15.65
C GLY A 26 -32.83 -4.76 14.42
N GLY A 27 -32.38 -4.04 13.39
CA GLY A 27 -31.69 -4.62 12.24
C GLY A 27 -30.28 -5.10 12.60
N VAL A 28 -29.85 -6.24 12.04
CA VAL A 28 -28.49 -6.76 12.21
C VAL A 28 -27.71 -6.59 10.92
N ILE A 29 -26.55 -5.94 10.99
CA ILE A 29 -25.57 -5.91 9.91
C ILE A 29 -24.43 -6.85 10.31
N GLN A 30 -24.12 -7.80 9.42
CA GLN A 30 -23.02 -8.73 9.64
C GLN A 30 -21.77 -8.26 8.92
N TYR A 31 -20.63 -8.45 9.56
CA TYR A 31 -19.31 -8.27 8.96
C TYR A 31 -18.55 -9.59 9.05
N VAL A 32 -17.77 -9.92 8.03
CA VAL A 32 -17.00 -11.16 7.99
C VAL A 32 -15.53 -10.84 7.84
N GLY A 33 -14.67 -11.62 8.51
CA GLY A 33 -13.23 -11.35 8.56
C GLY A 33 -12.40 -12.48 9.15
N ASP A 34 -11.09 -12.28 9.22
CA ASP A 34 -10.13 -13.22 9.85
C ASP A 34 -9.65 -12.74 11.24
N GLY A 35 -10.34 -11.75 11.81
CA GLY A 35 -9.98 -11.11 13.08
C GLY A 35 -9.04 -9.91 12.92
N ALA A 36 -8.27 -9.81 11.83
CA ALA A 36 -7.41 -8.66 11.55
C ALA A 36 -8.05 -7.67 10.56
N ALA A 37 -9.00 -8.12 9.75
CA ALA A 37 -9.87 -7.23 9.00
C ALA A 37 -11.31 -7.76 8.96
N ALA A 38 -12.28 -6.87 8.80
CA ALA A 38 -13.71 -7.21 8.71
C ALA A 38 -14.41 -6.38 7.62
N TYR A 39 -15.32 -7.01 6.88
CA TYR A 39 -16.02 -6.41 5.73
C TYR A 39 -17.53 -6.61 5.84
N PRO A 40 -18.35 -5.59 5.57
CA PRO A 40 -19.81 -5.65 5.70
C PRO A 40 -20.41 -6.58 4.63
N VAL A 41 -21.08 -7.65 5.05
CA VAL A 41 -21.80 -8.56 4.15
C VAL A 41 -23.27 -8.15 4.07
N THR A 42 -23.62 -7.44 2.99
CA THR A 42 -24.99 -6.99 2.70
C THR A 42 -25.67 -7.87 1.67
N GLY A 43 -27.00 -8.04 1.78
CA GLY A 43 -27.80 -8.77 0.78
C GLY A 43 -27.73 -10.29 0.88
N LEU A 44 -27.14 -10.82 1.94
CA LEU A 44 -27.14 -12.25 2.26
C LEU A 44 -28.11 -12.54 3.42
N PRO A 45 -28.66 -13.76 3.48
CA PRO A 45 -29.32 -14.25 4.70
C PRO A 45 -28.36 -14.18 5.89
N LYS A 46 -28.92 -14.20 7.11
CA LYS A 46 -28.12 -14.26 8.33
C LYS A 46 -27.15 -15.45 8.25
N LEU A 47 -25.87 -15.13 8.34
CA LEU A 47 -24.78 -16.10 8.27
C LEU A 47 -24.53 -16.72 9.65
N ASP A 48 -24.27 -18.01 9.61
CA ASP A 48 -23.75 -18.86 10.66
C ASP A 48 -22.54 -19.65 10.13
N LYS A 49 -21.99 -20.56 10.94
CA LYS A 49 -20.83 -21.36 10.56
C LYS A 49 -21.07 -22.13 9.25
N GLU A 50 -22.18 -22.85 9.13
CA GLU A 50 -22.42 -23.75 8.00
C GLU A 50 -22.69 -22.98 6.70
N SER A 51 -23.52 -21.94 6.78
CA SER A 51 -23.80 -21.07 5.64
C SER A 51 -22.56 -20.30 5.18
N LEU A 52 -21.74 -19.79 6.11
CA LEU A 52 -20.50 -19.10 5.77
C LEU A 52 -19.50 -20.02 5.04
N LEU A 53 -19.25 -21.22 5.60
CA LEU A 53 -18.33 -22.19 5.01
C LEU A 53 -18.84 -22.71 3.65
N THR A 54 -20.16 -22.77 3.46
CA THR A 54 -20.77 -23.11 2.18
C THR A 54 -20.54 -21.99 1.15
N ILE A 55 -20.79 -20.73 1.51
CA ILE A 55 -20.55 -19.57 0.62
C ILE A 55 -19.06 -19.43 0.29
N PHE A 56 -18.19 -19.80 1.22
CA PHE A 56 -16.76 -19.80 1.00
C PHE A 56 -16.32 -20.97 0.13
N ASP A 57 -17.17 -21.88 -0.32
CA ASP A 57 -16.80 -23.10 -1.04
C ASP A 57 -15.78 -23.93 -0.25
N VAL A 58 -16.04 -24.16 1.05
CA VAL A 58 -15.26 -25.07 1.90
C VAL A 58 -15.89 -26.46 1.87
N PRO A 59 -15.18 -27.49 1.37
CA PRO A 59 -15.68 -28.87 1.35
C PRO A 59 -16.00 -29.37 2.77
N GLU A 60 -17.08 -30.14 2.93
CA GLU A 60 -17.52 -30.66 4.23
C GLU A 60 -16.40 -31.36 5.01
N LYS A 61 -15.61 -32.21 4.31
CA LYS A 61 -14.45 -32.91 4.87
C LYS A 61 -13.37 -32.01 5.48
N ASP A 62 -13.31 -30.74 5.08
CA ASP A 62 -12.31 -29.78 5.53
C ASP A 62 -12.84 -28.85 6.63
N ARG A 63 -14.17 -28.80 6.86
CA ARG A 63 -14.84 -27.82 7.75
C ARG A 63 -14.43 -27.94 9.21
N ASP A 64 -14.06 -29.13 9.68
CA ASP A 64 -13.60 -29.34 11.06
C ASP A 64 -12.26 -28.67 11.35
N ASN A 65 -11.49 -28.33 10.31
CA ASN A 65 -10.24 -27.60 10.44
C ASN A 65 -10.44 -26.08 10.51
N TYR A 66 -11.67 -25.60 10.38
CA TYR A 66 -12.01 -24.17 10.41
C TYR A 66 -12.57 -23.78 11.76
N PHE A 67 -12.06 -22.67 12.27
CA PHE A 67 -12.55 -22.06 13.48
C PHE A 67 -13.41 -20.85 13.14
N VAL A 68 -14.72 -20.99 13.29
CA VAL A 68 -15.69 -19.93 13.01
C VAL A 68 -16.31 -19.43 14.31
N LYS A 69 -16.27 -18.12 14.53
CA LYS A 69 -16.93 -17.46 15.67
C LYS A 69 -17.97 -16.46 15.19
N THR A 70 -19.06 -16.37 15.94
CA THR A 70 -19.98 -15.24 15.87
C THR A 70 -19.81 -14.39 17.13
N LEU A 71 -19.50 -13.10 16.96
CA LEU A 71 -19.20 -12.16 18.04
C LEU A 71 -19.99 -10.88 17.85
N GLY A 72 -20.21 -10.13 18.93
CA GLY A 72 -20.57 -8.72 18.82
C GLY A 72 -19.38 -7.88 18.33
N VAL A 73 -19.65 -6.64 17.94
CA VAL A 73 -18.59 -5.67 17.60
C VAL A 73 -17.60 -5.54 18.78
N PRO A 74 -16.27 -5.62 18.54
CA PRO A 74 -15.27 -5.50 19.60
C PRO A 74 -15.37 -4.16 20.34
N ALA A 75 -15.19 -4.20 21.67
CA ALA A 75 -15.16 -2.98 22.47
C ALA A 75 -14.04 -2.03 21.99
N GLY A 76 -14.38 -0.76 21.83
CA GLY A 76 -13.43 0.28 21.39
C GLY A 76 -13.15 0.32 19.89
N ILE A 77 -13.78 -0.54 19.07
CA ILE A 77 -13.68 -0.48 17.61
C ILE A 77 -15.06 -0.13 17.02
N SER A 78 -15.16 1.04 16.40
CA SER A 78 -16.39 1.48 15.73
C SER A 78 -16.53 0.86 14.34
N PHE A 79 -17.67 0.20 14.12
CA PHE A 79 -18.12 -0.33 12.82
C PHE A 79 -19.21 0.57 12.20
N GLU A 80 -19.41 1.77 12.72
CA GLU A 80 -20.33 2.75 12.16
C GLU A 80 -19.73 3.43 10.92
N ASP A 81 -20.59 4.01 10.08
CA ASP A 81 -20.17 4.80 8.92
C ASP A 81 -19.40 6.07 9.32
N THR A 82 -19.61 6.56 10.55
CA THR A 82 -18.96 7.76 11.09
C THR A 82 -18.31 7.47 12.45
N ASP A 83 -17.26 8.23 12.75
CA ASP A 83 -16.57 8.18 14.04
C ASP A 83 -15.96 9.56 14.32
N GLU A 84 -16.06 10.06 15.54
CA GLU A 84 -15.59 11.40 15.92
C GLU A 84 -14.06 11.54 15.84
N THR A 85 -13.34 10.42 15.96
CA THR A 85 -11.88 10.38 15.88
C THR A 85 -11.38 10.20 14.45
N GLU A 86 -12.28 10.05 13.48
CA GLU A 86 -11.96 9.73 12.10
C GLU A 86 -11.14 10.85 11.44
N ARG A 87 -10.00 10.49 10.86
CA ARG A 87 -9.16 11.40 10.08
C ARG A 87 -8.67 10.73 8.81
N HIS A 88 -8.73 11.47 7.70
CA HIS A 88 -8.23 10.97 6.42
C HIS A 88 -6.73 10.68 6.52
N VAL A 89 -6.29 9.56 5.95
CA VAL A 89 -4.87 9.18 5.91
C VAL A 89 -4.43 8.95 4.48
N GLU A 90 -3.24 9.45 4.18
CA GLU A 90 -2.62 9.24 2.88
C GLU A 90 -1.89 7.91 2.83
N ARG A 91 -1.93 7.28 1.66
CA ARG A 91 -1.14 6.09 1.37
C ARG A 91 0.25 6.52 0.97
N GLU A 92 1.26 5.96 1.62
CA GLU A 92 2.63 6.14 1.17
C GLU A 92 2.84 5.39 -0.17
N GLY A 93 3.63 5.96 -1.06
CA GLY A 93 3.95 5.38 -2.38
C GLY A 93 4.87 4.16 -2.34
N ILE A 94 5.13 3.62 -1.15
CA ILE A 94 6.04 2.49 -0.91
C ILE A 94 5.28 1.31 -0.32
N SER A 95 5.73 0.09 -0.63
CA SER A 95 5.31 -1.12 0.06
C SER A 95 6.56 -1.94 0.37
N ILE A 96 6.58 -2.58 1.54
CA ILE A 96 7.72 -3.35 2.02
C ILE A 96 7.28 -4.81 2.13
N ILE A 97 8.10 -5.72 1.63
CA ILE A 97 7.90 -7.15 1.86
C ILE A 97 8.73 -7.52 3.10
N TYR A 98 8.05 -7.94 4.17
CA TYR A 98 8.69 -8.33 5.42
C TYR A 98 8.07 -9.63 5.94
N SER A 99 8.92 -10.62 6.24
CA SER A 99 8.49 -11.96 6.71
C SER A 99 7.39 -12.60 5.84
N GLY A 100 7.48 -12.47 4.51
CA GLY A 100 6.50 -13.01 3.57
C GLY A 100 5.17 -12.26 3.49
N ARG A 101 5.07 -11.07 4.09
CA ARG A 101 3.90 -10.19 4.03
C ARG A 101 4.23 -8.92 3.26
N THR A 102 3.34 -8.51 2.37
CA THR A 102 3.41 -7.18 1.74
C THR A 102 2.72 -6.17 2.65
N LEU A 103 3.51 -5.30 3.27
CA LEU A 103 3.08 -4.28 4.21
C LEU A 103 3.03 -2.92 3.52
N LYS A 104 1.96 -2.17 3.79
CA LYS A 104 1.78 -0.79 3.34
C LYS A 104 1.90 0.14 4.55
N PRO A 105 2.86 1.09 4.54
CA PRO A 105 2.90 2.11 5.57
C PRO A 105 1.73 3.09 5.39
N ILE A 106 1.14 3.48 6.51
CA ILE A 106 0.09 4.49 6.60
C ILE A 106 0.51 5.49 7.65
N ARG A 107 0.57 6.76 7.25
CA ARG A 107 0.89 7.86 8.16
C ARG A 107 -0.36 8.23 8.94
N THR A 108 -0.30 7.98 10.24
CA THR A 108 -1.32 8.32 11.22
C THR A 108 -0.92 9.58 11.96
N THR A 109 -1.85 10.19 12.67
CA THR A 109 -1.55 11.33 13.54
C THR A 109 -0.74 10.96 14.79
N ARG A 110 -0.57 9.66 15.08
CA ARG A 110 0.25 9.15 16.19
C ARG A 110 1.55 8.49 15.72
N GLY A 111 1.91 8.62 14.46
CA GLY A 111 3.12 8.03 13.88
C GLY A 111 2.82 7.16 12.67
N LEU A 112 3.62 6.13 12.46
CA LEU A 112 3.49 5.24 11.32
C LEU A 112 2.88 3.91 11.76
N VAL A 113 1.89 3.43 11.01
CA VAL A 113 1.38 2.06 11.15
C VAL A 113 1.54 1.31 9.84
N PHE A 114 1.52 -0.02 9.90
CA PHE A 114 1.53 -0.87 8.72
C PHE A 114 0.24 -1.66 8.63
N ILE A 115 -0.30 -1.82 7.43
CA ILE A 115 -1.37 -2.79 7.15
C ILE A 115 -0.88 -3.80 6.13
N GLU A 116 -1.40 -5.03 6.20
CA GLU A 116 -1.13 -5.99 5.12
C GLU A 116 -1.94 -5.63 3.87
N SER A 117 -1.29 -5.56 2.71
CA SER A 117 -1.93 -5.15 1.46
C SER A 117 -3.08 -6.07 1.04
N ARG A 118 -3.07 -7.35 1.46
CA ARG A 118 -4.15 -8.31 1.13
C ARG A 118 -5.51 -7.89 1.67
N TYR A 119 -5.55 -7.13 2.76
CA TYR A 119 -6.80 -6.66 3.37
C TYR A 119 -7.51 -5.57 2.55
N LEU A 120 -6.85 -5.00 1.55
CA LEU A 120 -7.51 -4.10 0.59
C LEU A 120 -8.14 -4.86 -0.58
N SER A 121 -7.88 -6.16 -0.73
CA SER A 121 -8.36 -6.94 -1.89
C SER A 121 -9.89 -7.09 -1.96
N PRO A 122 -10.68 -7.19 -0.86
CA PRO A 122 -12.13 -7.32 -0.97
C PRO A 122 -12.84 -6.04 -1.43
N VAL A 123 -12.16 -4.90 -1.29
CA VAL A 123 -12.64 -3.57 -1.69
C VAL A 123 -11.95 -3.07 -2.96
N ALA A 124 -11.30 -3.98 -3.71
CA ALA A 124 -10.51 -3.64 -4.90
C ALA A 124 -11.30 -2.91 -6.02
N ASP A 125 -12.59 -3.25 -6.20
CA ASP A 125 -13.40 -2.67 -7.30
C ASP A 125 -13.76 -1.21 -7.10
N VAL A 126 -13.66 -0.72 -5.86
CA VAL A 126 -13.96 0.67 -5.52
C VAL A 126 -12.69 1.44 -5.18
N LEU A 127 -11.50 0.89 -5.51
CA LEU A 127 -10.21 1.48 -5.10
C LEU A 127 -10.03 2.93 -5.54
N ASP A 128 -10.59 3.31 -6.69
CA ASP A 128 -10.48 4.66 -7.26
C ASP A 128 -11.24 5.72 -6.43
N VAL A 129 -12.26 5.29 -5.68
CA VAL A 129 -13.05 6.13 -4.76
C VAL A 129 -12.85 5.71 -3.30
N LEU A 130 -11.92 4.79 -3.04
CA LEU A 130 -11.68 4.24 -1.72
C LEU A 130 -10.70 5.12 -0.97
N GLU A 131 -11.20 5.78 0.04
CA GLU A 131 -10.43 6.58 0.98
C GLU A 131 -10.11 5.75 2.22
N LEU A 132 -8.91 5.97 2.78
CA LEU A 132 -8.55 5.38 4.06
C LEU A 132 -8.63 6.45 5.12
N TYR A 133 -9.09 6.03 6.29
CA TYR A 133 -9.12 6.87 7.47
C TYR A 133 -8.50 6.12 8.63
N GLU A 134 -7.81 6.85 9.51
CA GLU A 134 -7.55 6.37 10.85
C GLU A 134 -8.77 6.62 11.72
N ARG A 135 -9.04 5.70 12.64
CA ARG A 135 -9.87 5.88 13.82
C ARG A 135 -9.08 5.43 15.03
N ARG A 136 -9.57 5.74 16.23
CA ARG A 136 -8.87 5.42 17.46
C ARG A 136 -9.76 4.68 18.44
N THR A 137 -9.17 3.72 19.12
CA THR A 137 -9.80 3.14 20.31
C THR A 137 -9.87 4.18 21.44
N ALA A 138 -10.61 3.88 22.51
CA ALA A 138 -10.64 4.72 23.71
C ALA A 138 -9.24 4.92 24.34
N GLU A 139 -8.33 3.96 24.17
CA GLU A 139 -6.94 4.02 24.60
C GLU A 139 -6.04 4.81 23.63
N GLY A 140 -6.61 5.28 22.52
CA GLY A 140 -5.94 6.04 21.48
C GLY A 140 -5.17 5.19 20.47
N THR A 141 -5.28 3.86 20.51
CA THR A 141 -4.61 2.98 19.55
C THR A 141 -5.25 3.17 18.17
N PRO A 142 -4.47 3.53 17.13
CA PRO A 142 -5.03 3.75 15.81
C PRO A 142 -5.42 2.41 15.16
N TYR A 143 -6.53 2.42 14.42
CA TYR A 143 -6.89 1.37 13.47
C TYR A 143 -7.37 2.02 12.18
N ILE A 144 -7.34 1.28 11.08
CA ILE A 144 -7.63 1.82 9.76
C ILE A 144 -9.02 1.38 9.34
N VAL A 145 -9.77 2.29 8.74
CA VAL A 145 -11.01 1.98 8.04
C VAL A 145 -10.90 2.38 6.59
N ALA A 146 -11.54 1.61 5.72
CA ALA A 146 -11.67 1.93 4.31
C ALA A 146 -13.11 2.35 4.03
N LYS A 147 -13.30 3.48 3.34
CA LYS A 147 -14.61 4.06 3.04
C LYS A 147 -14.76 4.33 1.55
N ALA A 148 -15.97 4.14 1.05
CA ALA A 148 -16.37 4.57 -0.29
C ALA A 148 -17.45 5.65 -0.13
N GLY A 149 -17.06 6.90 -0.31
CA GLY A 149 -17.85 8.04 0.14
C GLY A 149 -18.09 7.97 1.66
N PHE A 150 -19.34 7.99 2.09
CA PHE A 150 -19.69 7.95 3.52
C PHE A 150 -19.78 6.54 4.10
N LEU A 151 -19.77 5.49 3.27
CA LEU A 151 -20.04 4.12 3.72
C LEU A 151 -18.77 3.40 4.14
N LEU A 152 -18.80 2.78 5.31
CA LEU A 152 -17.75 1.89 5.79
C LEU A 152 -17.68 0.63 4.94
N GLN A 153 -16.51 0.34 4.38
CA GLN A 153 -16.27 -0.83 3.51
C GLN A 153 -15.33 -1.86 4.15
N ALA A 154 -14.45 -1.44 5.05
CA ALA A 154 -13.60 -2.36 5.80
C ALA A 154 -13.15 -1.73 7.11
N VAL A 155 -13.00 -2.57 8.14
CA VAL A 155 -12.19 -2.28 9.32
C VAL A 155 -10.91 -3.12 9.20
N ILE A 156 -9.75 -2.51 9.37
CA ILE A 156 -8.43 -3.11 9.14
C ILE A 156 -7.53 -2.78 10.33
N MET A 157 -7.12 -3.82 11.05
CA MET A 157 -6.19 -3.70 12.17
C MET A 157 -4.75 -3.54 11.65
N PRO A 158 -3.97 -2.62 12.24
CA PRO A 158 -2.55 -2.54 11.96
C PRO A 158 -1.81 -3.85 12.29
N TYR A 159 -0.78 -4.14 11.50
CA TYR A 159 0.17 -5.21 11.75
C TYR A 159 1.34 -4.67 12.56
N ASP A 160 1.55 -5.22 13.75
CA ASP A 160 2.65 -4.85 14.63
C ASP A 160 3.98 -5.44 14.11
N VAL A 161 4.73 -4.62 13.38
CA VAL A 161 6.03 -4.99 12.79
C VAL A 161 7.18 -4.15 13.32
N ILE A 162 6.88 -2.98 13.89
CA ILE A 162 7.88 -1.98 14.24
C ILE A 162 8.59 -2.42 15.53
N ASN A 163 9.79 -2.95 15.36
CA ASN A 163 10.70 -3.28 16.44
C ASN A 163 12.13 -2.81 16.09
N GLN A 164 13.07 -2.97 17.02
CA GLN A 164 14.45 -2.51 16.85
C GLN A 164 15.10 -3.06 15.57
N GLN A 165 14.97 -4.37 15.32
CA GLN A 165 15.54 -5.02 14.13
C GLN A 165 14.92 -4.49 12.82
N PHE A 166 13.59 -4.25 12.82
CA PHE A 166 12.89 -3.69 11.67
C PHE A 166 13.39 -2.26 11.36
N VAL A 167 13.56 -1.44 12.40
CA VAL A 167 14.07 -0.06 12.25
C VAL A 167 15.50 -0.07 11.70
N GLU A 168 16.38 -0.91 12.26
CA GLU A 168 17.76 -1.06 11.78
C GLU A 168 17.80 -1.47 10.30
N SER A 169 16.96 -2.43 9.91
CA SER A 169 16.87 -2.88 8.50
C SER A 169 16.46 -1.74 7.55
N LEU A 170 15.50 -0.89 7.96
CA LEU A 170 15.11 0.27 7.15
C LEU A 170 16.18 1.36 7.10
N GLN A 171 16.95 1.54 8.18
CA GLN A 171 18.07 2.47 8.21
C GLN A 171 19.24 2.00 7.33
N ASP A 172 19.53 0.69 7.29
CA ASP A 172 20.50 0.12 6.36
C ASP A 172 20.07 0.38 4.91
N LEU A 173 18.82 0.08 4.57
CA LEU A 173 18.28 0.30 3.22
C LEU A 173 18.33 1.78 2.82
N THR A 174 18.02 2.68 3.76
CA THR A 174 18.08 4.13 3.52
C THR A 174 19.51 4.57 3.19
N ARG A 175 20.51 4.09 3.96
CA ARG A 175 21.93 4.38 3.70
C ARG A 175 22.39 3.89 2.33
N GLU A 176 21.96 2.68 1.92
CA GLU A 176 22.29 2.14 0.59
C GLU A 176 21.64 2.95 -0.54
N CYS A 177 20.40 3.41 -0.36
CA CYS A 177 19.72 4.29 -1.30
C CYS A 177 20.43 5.64 -1.44
N GLU A 178 20.80 6.27 -0.32
CA GLU A 178 21.54 7.54 -0.29
C GLU A 178 22.88 7.42 -1.03
N PHE A 179 23.64 6.36 -0.74
CA PHE A 179 24.90 6.08 -1.44
C PHE A 179 24.69 5.93 -2.94
N SER A 180 23.72 5.11 -3.36
CA SER A 180 23.42 4.87 -4.77
C SER A 180 22.97 6.13 -5.51
N LEU A 181 22.19 6.99 -4.84
CA LEU A 181 21.77 8.29 -5.39
C LEU A 181 22.98 9.20 -5.58
N SER A 182 23.86 9.30 -4.59
CA SER A 182 25.06 10.15 -4.66
C SER A 182 26.00 9.74 -5.81
N GLU A 183 26.17 8.44 -6.02
CA GLU A 183 26.98 7.90 -7.13
C GLU A 183 26.36 8.19 -8.49
N LYS A 184 25.02 8.12 -8.59
CA LYS A 184 24.30 8.49 -9.80
C LYS A 184 24.49 9.98 -10.12
N GLU A 185 24.31 10.86 -9.14
CA GLU A 185 24.47 12.31 -9.30
C GLU A 185 25.91 12.71 -9.66
N ARG A 186 26.92 12.00 -9.14
CA ARG A 186 28.33 12.23 -9.50
C ARG A 186 28.57 11.90 -10.98
N ARG A 187 28.09 10.75 -11.44
CA ARG A 187 28.23 10.33 -12.86
C ARG A 187 27.51 11.29 -13.80
N GLU A 188 26.32 11.76 -13.43
CA GLU A 188 25.57 12.73 -14.24
C GLU A 188 26.28 14.08 -14.34
N ARG A 189 26.94 14.54 -13.27
CA ARG A 189 27.80 15.73 -13.31
C ARG A 189 29.00 15.54 -14.21
N GLU A 190 29.75 14.46 -14.03
CA GLU A 190 30.93 14.14 -14.88
C GLU A 190 30.57 14.01 -16.36
N ALA A 191 29.40 13.44 -16.68
CA ALA A 191 28.92 13.33 -18.04
C ALA A 191 28.55 14.69 -18.64
N ARG A 192 27.90 15.57 -17.86
CA ARG A 192 27.58 16.94 -18.26
C ARG A 192 28.84 17.75 -18.52
N ASP A 193 29.80 17.68 -17.61
CA ASP A 193 31.07 18.40 -17.71
C ASP A 193 31.89 17.92 -18.91
N ARG A 194 31.86 16.60 -19.20
CA ARG A 194 32.47 16.03 -20.41
C ARG A 194 31.80 16.53 -21.70
N PHE A 195 30.47 16.65 -21.71
CA PHE A 195 29.74 17.13 -22.89
C PHE A 195 29.98 18.61 -23.17
N THR A 196 30.13 19.44 -22.14
CA THR A 196 30.50 20.87 -22.29
C THR A 196 31.92 21.10 -22.78
N PHE A 197 32.82 20.12 -22.65
CA PHE A 197 34.21 20.22 -23.13
C PHE A 197 34.41 19.68 -24.56
N THR A 198 33.38 19.05 -25.13
CA THR A 198 33.41 18.45 -26.48
C THR A 198 32.49 19.14 -27.48
N GLU A 199 32.16 20.43 -27.30
CA GLU A 199 31.88 21.25 -28.48
C GLU A 199 33.22 21.41 -29.20
N PRO A 200 33.44 20.74 -30.36
CA PRO A 200 34.65 21.00 -31.10
C PRO A 200 34.60 22.47 -31.50
N GLU A 201 35.72 23.17 -31.30
CA GLU A 201 35.97 24.44 -31.96
C GLU A 201 35.41 24.34 -33.37
N GLN A 202 34.48 25.24 -33.72
CA GLN A 202 34.04 25.36 -35.10
C GLN A 202 35.32 25.46 -35.93
N CYS A 203 35.67 24.40 -36.68
CA CYS A 203 36.67 24.50 -37.72
C CYS A 203 36.14 25.55 -38.70
N SER A 204 36.57 26.79 -38.52
CA SER A 204 36.34 27.84 -39.48
C SER A 204 37.16 27.47 -40.70
N LEU A 205 36.51 26.84 -41.67
CA LEU A 205 37.05 26.72 -43.02
C LEU A 205 37.32 28.16 -43.49
N ASN A 206 38.58 28.53 -43.60
CA ASN A 206 38.97 29.81 -44.19
C ASN A 206 38.70 29.71 -45.69
N VAL A 207 37.66 30.40 -46.12
CA VAL A 207 37.27 30.49 -47.53
C VAL A 207 37.75 31.83 -48.05
N ASP A 208 38.50 31.80 -49.15
CA ASP A 208 38.97 33.01 -49.81
C ASP A 208 37.75 33.80 -50.36
N PRO A 209 37.59 35.08 -50.00
CA PRO A 209 36.37 35.84 -50.31
C PRO A 209 36.22 36.25 -51.78
N ASP A 210 37.30 36.20 -52.58
CA ASP A 210 37.27 36.58 -54.00
C ASP A 210 37.06 35.37 -54.93
N THR A 211 37.47 34.17 -54.48
CA THR A 211 37.47 32.95 -55.30
C THR A 211 36.53 31.84 -54.80
N GLY A 212 36.19 31.85 -53.50
CA GLY A 212 35.27 30.88 -52.89
C GLY A 212 35.88 29.48 -52.66
N GLU A 213 37.18 29.30 -52.83
CA GLU A 213 37.86 28.04 -52.55
C GLU A 213 38.27 27.91 -51.08
N VAL A 214 38.28 26.67 -50.57
CA VAL A 214 38.74 26.32 -49.23
C VAL A 214 40.27 26.27 -49.25
N VAL A 215 40.92 27.08 -48.43
CA VAL A 215 42.38 27.05 -48.30
C VAL A 215 42.75 25.99 -47.26
N GLU A 216 43.31 24.85 -47.68
CA GLU A 216 44.00 23.95 -46.75
C GLU A 216 45.31 24.62 -46.32
N GLU A 217 45.53 24.76 -45.01
CA GLU A 217 46.82 25.20 -44.48
C GLU A 217 47.88 24.17 -44.89
N SER A 218 48.67 24.50 -45.91
CA SER A 218 49.83 23.69 -46.27
C SER A 218 50.82 23.71 -45.13
N GLU A 219 51.11 22.53 -44.58
CA GLU A 219 52.21 22.28 -43.65
C GLU A 219 53.48 22.95 -44.18
N VAL A 220 53.92 24.01 -43.51
CA VAL A 220 55.24 24.60 -43.76
C VAL A 220 56.23 23.73 -43.01
N ALA A 221 56.90 22.86 -43.76
CA ALA A 221 58.17 22.27 -43.37
C ALA A 221 59.29 23.34 -43.34
N ASP A 222 60.35 23.00 -42.62
CA ASP A 222 61.68 23.62 -42.47
C ASP A 222 61.80 24.56 -41.25
N GLU A 223 62.72 24.36 -40.29
CA GLU A 223 64.02 23.65 -40.21
C GLU A 223 64.26 23.09 -38.79
#